data_AF-A0A822AF78-F1
#
_entry.id   AF-A0A822AF78-F1
#
_cell.length_a   1.000
_cell.length_b   1.000
_cell.length_c   1.000
_cell.angle_alpha   90.00
_cell.angle_beta   90.00
_cell.angle_gamma   90.00
#
_symmetry.space_group_name_H-M   'P 1'
#
loop_
_entity.id
_entity.type
_entity.pdbx_description
1 polymer ?
#
loop_
_entity_poly.entity_id
_entity_poly.type
_entity_poly.pdbx_seq_one_letter_code
_entity_poly.pdbx_strand_id
1 'polypeptide(L)'
;MIPQKEAVLAICEFLGRHGYKKVQGLSINTIKNMFLHVLENSFFVLQLPGMKPKFYQQIRGGAMGSACTQVLADVYVKKWESKFVEQQKQQEQLYFRFRDDVFFTTTLPPQQIERNLTELNEKDHNIKITWESERLYSEN
;
A
#
# COMPACT_ATOMS: atom_id res chain seq x y z
N MET A 1 -7.85 -3.17 0.10
CA MET A 1 -7.94 -1.80 -0.43
C MET A 1 -7.32 -0.85 0.58
N ILE A 2 -6.56 0.15 0.13
CA ILE A 2 -5.90 1.06 1.07
C ILE A 2 -6.91 1.78 1.97
N PRO A 3 -6.69 1.82 3.29
CA PRO A 3 -7.54 2.58 4.20
C PRO A 3 -7.29 4.09 4.01
N GLN A 4 -8.35 4.85 3.66
CA GLN A 4 -8.23 6.23 3.19
C GLN A 4 -7.55 7.16 4.21
N LYS A 5 -8.02 7.17 5.47
CA LYS A 5 -7.50 8.09 6.49
C LYS A 5 -6.08 7.74 6.89
N GLU A 6 -5.81 6.46 7.08
CA GLU A 6 -4.54 5.91 7.51
C GLU A 6 -3.47 6.09 6.43
N ALA A 7 -3.83 5.96 5.14
CA ALA A 7 -2.95 6.28 4.03
C ALA A 7 -2.56 7.77 4.00
N VAL A 8 -3.51 8.67 4.26
CA VAL A 8 -3.22 10.11 4.37
C VAL A 8 -2.35 10.41 5.60
N LEU A 9 -2.57 9.74 6.72
CA LEU A 9 -1.68 9.88 7.87
C LEU A 9 -0.27 9.37 7.57
N ALA A 10 -0.15 8.26 6.84
CA ALA A 10 1.14 7.70 6.43
C ALA A 10 1.93 8.68 5.56
N ILE A 11 1.28 9.41 4.64
CA ILE A 11 2.00 10.42 3.84
C ILE A 11 2.44 11.63 4.67
N CYS A 12 1.61 12.07 5.62
CA CYS A 12 1.98 13.17 6.52
C CYS A 12 3.20 12.80 7.37
N GLU A 13 3.20 11.58 7.91
CA GLU A 13 4.31 11.05 8.68
C GLU A 13 5.56 10.87 7.81
N PHE A 14 5.40 10.34 6.59
CA PHE A 14 6.49 10.19 5.63
C PHE A 14 7.17 11.54 5.35
N LEU A 15 6.38 12.58 5.05
CA LEU A 15 6.90 13.94 4.82
C LEU A 15 7.63 14.48 6.06
N GLY A 16 7.04 14.33 7.25
CA GLY A 16 7.65 14.76 8.51
C GLY A 16 8.99 14.08 8.81
N ARG A 17 9.07 12.75 8.61
CA ARG A 17 10.32 11.98 8.78
C ARG A 17 11.44 12.40 7.83
N HIS A 18 11.10 12.96 6.67
CA HIS A 18 12.07 13.49 5.70
C HIS A 18 12.31 15.00 5.85
N GLY A 19 11.89 15.60 6.97
CA GLY A 19 12.16 17.00 7.30
C GLY A 19 11.30 18.02 6.56
N TYR A 20 10.28 17.59 5.79
CA TYR A 20 9.39 18.51 5.11
C TYR A 20 8.42 19.15 6.09
N LYS A 21 8.44 20.48 6.17
CA LYS A 21 7.39 21.28 6.83
C LYS A 21 6.35 21.80 5.84
N LYS A 22 6.78 21.96 4.57
CA LYS A 22 5.98 22.38 3.43
C LYS A 22 6.44 21.63 2.17
N VAL A 23 5.54 21.43 1.22
CA VAL A 23 5.84 20.92 -0.12
C VAL A 23 5.38 21.98 -1.12
N GLN A 24 6.31 22.52 -1.92
CA GLN A 24 6.03 23.60 -2.88
C GLN A 24 5.24 24.77 -2.25
N GLY A 25 5.58 25.14 -1.01
CA GLY A 25 4.90 26.21 -0.26
C GLY A 25 3.63 25.80 0.49
N LEU A 26 3.06 24.63 0.22
CA LEU A 26 1.87 24.11 0.90
C LEU A 26 2.23 23.46 2.24
N SER A 27 1.47 23.76 3.30
CA SER A 27 1.65 23.10 4.61
C SER A 27 1.26 21.61 4.55
N ILE A 28 1.84 20.79 5.42
CA ILE A 28 1.43 19.37 5.54
C ILE A 28 -0.07 19.24 5.82
N ASN A 29 -0.65 20.13 6.63
CA ASN A 29 -2.09 20.11 6.91
C ASN A 29 -2.93 20.43 5.66
N THR A 30 -2.46 21.36 4.81
CA THR A 30 -3.09 21.65 3.52
C THR A 30 -3.05 20.42 2.62
N ILE A 31 -1.88 19.77 2.50
CA ILE A 31 -1.69 18.55 1.71
C ILE A 31 -2.61 17.43 2.21
N LYS A 32 -2.68 17.22 3.54
CA LYS A 32 -3.60 16.28 4.19
C LYS A 32 -5.05 16.53 3.75
N ASN A 33 -5.51 17.77 3.86
CA ASN A 33 -6.89 18.13 3.53
C ASN A 33 -7.18 17.95 2.03
N MET A 34 -6.22 18.23 1.16
CA MET A 34 -6.37 17.99 -0.28
C MET A 34 -6.50 16.49 -0.60
N PHE A 35 -5.67 15.63 0.00
CA PHE A 35 -5.80 14.18 -0.19
C PHE A 35 -7.13 13.64 0.34
N LEU A 36 -7.56 14.06 1.55
CA LEU A 36 -8.86 13.68 2.09
C LEU A 36 -9.98 14.12 1.15
N HIS A 37 -9.94 15.35 0.66
CA HIS A 37 -10.94 15.86 -0.28
C HIS A 37 -11.02 15.01 -1.55
N VAL A 38 -9.89 14.64 -2.17
CA VAL A 38 -9.85 13.78 -3.35
C VAL A 38 -10.44 12.39 -3.09
N LEU A 39 -10.15 11.80 -1.92
CA LEU A 39 -10.65 10.47 -1.56
C LEU A 39 -12.13 10.45 -1.21
N GLU A 40 -12.61 11.48 -0.49
CA GLU A 40 -13.99 11.59 -0.05
C GLU A 40 -14.92 12.03 -1.19
N ASN A 41 -14.40 12.70 -2.22
CA ASN A 41 -15.15 13.20 -3.37
C ASN A 41 -14.80 12.45 -4.66
N SER A 42 -14.57 11.14 -4.55
CA SER A 42 -14.35 10.25 -5.69
C SER A 42 -15.68 9.70 -6.20
N PHE A 43 -16.09 10.14 -7.40
CA PHE A 43 -17.33 9.72 -8.06
C PHE A 43 -17.04 9.09 -9.42
N PHE A 44 -17.83 8.10 -9.81
CA PHE A 44 -17.76 7.49 -11.14
C PHE A 44 -19.14 7.23 -11.72
N VAL A 45 -19.21 7.19 -13.05
CA VAL A 45 -20.42 6.86 -13.80
C VAL A 45 -20.30 5.46 -14.37
N LEU A 46 -21.32 4.64 -14.16
CA LEU A 46 -21.48 3.36 -14.83
C LEU A 46 -22.49 3.52 -15.96
N GLN A 47 -22.05 3.32 -17.19
CA GLN A 47 -22.89 3.35 -18.38
C GLN A 47 -22.78 2.01 -19.10
N LEU A 48 -23.83 1.19 -18.98
CA LEU A 48 -23.94 -0.09 -19.68
C LEU A 48 -24.81 0.08 -20.93
N PRO A 49 -24.55 -0.68 -22.01
CA PRO A 49 -25.37 -0.64 -23.22
C PRO A 49 -26.85 -0.88 -22.91
N GLY A 50 -27.73 -0.04 -23.46
CA GLY A 50 -29.17 -0.14 -23.25
C GLY A 50 -29.67 0.34 -21.87
N MET A 51 -28.80 0.90 -21.01
CA MET A 51 -29.18 1.42 -19.69
C MET A 51 -28.88 2.92 -19.57
N LYS A 52 -29.65 3.61 -18.71
CA LYS A 52 -29.35 4.98 -18.32
C LYS A 52 -28.08 5.02 -17.44
N PRO A 53 -27.25 6.08 -17.54
CA PRO A 53 -26.09 6.25 -16.68
C PRO A 53 -26.47 6.24 -15.19
N LYS A 54 -25.66 5.57 -14.38
CA LYS A 54 -25.79 5.57 -12.91
C LYS A 54 -24.53 6.16 -12.28
N PHE A 55 -24.72 7.03 -11.29
CA PHE A 55 -23.64 7.71 -10.58
C PHE A 55 -23.40 7.05 -9.23
N TYR A 56 -22.13 6.86 -8.89
CA TYR A 56 -21.72 6.22 -7.65
C TYR A 56 -20.60 7.02 -6.99
N GLN A 57 -20.59 7.00 -5.66
CA GLN A 57 -19.47 7.49 -4.86
C GLN A 57 -18.64 6.30 -4.41
N GLN A 58 -17.33 6.40 -4.56
CA GLN A 58 -16.40 5.43 -4.01
C GLN A 58 -16.16 5.74 -2.53
N ILE A 59 -16.72 4.91 -1.65
CA ILE A 59 -16.65 5.10 -0.19
C ILE A 59 -15.50 4.35 0.50
N ARG A 60 -14.74 3.54 -0.25
CA ARG A 60 -13.60 2.76 0.26
C ARG A 60 -12.47 2.70 -0.77
N GLY A 61 -11.23 2.70 -0.28
CA GLY A 61 -10.05 2.75 -1.15
C GLY A 61 -9.91 4.09 -1.88
N GLY A 62 -9.13 4.12 -2.96
CA GLY A 62 -9.10 5.24 -3.89
C GLY A 62 -9.31 4.77 -5.33
N ALA A 63 -9.61 5.69 -6.24
CA ALA A 63 -9.82 5.34 -7.64
C ALA A 63 -8.49 4.87 -8.26
N MET A 64 -8.47 3.68 -8.86
CA MET A 64 -7.24 3.06 -9.40
C MET A 64 -6.55 3.90 -10.50
N GLY A 65 -7.30 4.74 -11.23
CA GLY A 65 -6.75 5.66 -12.24
C GLY A 65 -6.26 7.00 -11.67
N SER A 66 -6.41 7.23 -10.36
CA SER A 66 -6.00 8.49 -9.73
C SER A 66 -4.52 8.46 -9.34
N ALA A 67 -3.75 9.43 -9.85
CA ALA A 67 -2.36 9.63 -9.45
C ALA A 67 -2.20 9.83 -7.94
N CYS A 68 -3.16 10.50 -7.29
CA CYS A 68 -3.16 10.68 -5.83
C CYS A 68 -3.30 9.35 -5.09
N THR A 69 -4.17 8.46 -5.58
CA THR A 69 -4.39 7.14 -4.97
C THR A 69 -3.12 6.30 -5.06
N GLN A 70 -2.42 6.34 -6.20
CA GLN A 70 -1.18 5.58 -6.38
C GLN A 70 -0.10 6.00 -5.38
N VAL A 71 0.12 7.32 -5.21
CA VAL A 71 1.11 7.83 -4.24
C VAL A 71 0.75 7.43 -2.81
N LEU A 72 -0.53 7.53 -2.44
CA LEU A 72 -0.99 7.11 -1.11
C LEU A 72 -0.80 5.62 -0.88
N ALA A 73 -1.08 4.79 -1.89
CA ALA A 73 -0.87 3.35 -1.81
C ALA A 73 0.61 3.01 -1.60
N ASP A 74 1.51 3.58 -2.41
CA ASP A 74 2.94 3.30 -2.34
C ASP A 74 3.53 3.65 -0.97
N VAL A 75 3.14 4.80 -0.42
CA VAL A 75 3.62 5.26 0.91
C VAL A 75 3.00 4.43 2.03
N TYR A 76 1.71 4.12 1.94
CA TYR A 76 1.03 3.32 2.97
C TYR A 76 1.59 1.90 3.04
N VAL A 77 1.69 1.21 1.90
CA VAL A 77 2.22 -0.15 1.81
C VAL A 77 3.67 -0.19 2.29
N LYS A 78 4.49 0.81 1.93
CA LYS A 78 5.87 0.96 2.45
C LYS A 78 5.93 1.04 3.98
N LYS A 79 4.97 1.74 4.61
CA LYS A 79 4.88 1.81 6.08
C LYS A 79 4.42 0.47 6.67
N TRP A 80 3.43 -0.16 6.06
CA TRP A 80 2.86 -1.43 6.52
C TRP A 80 3.88 -2.58 6.48
N GLU A 81 4.66 -2.66 5.40
CA GLU A 81 5.67 -3.71 5.16
C GLU A 81 7.02 -3.45 5.87
N SER A 82 7.22 -2.28 6.50
CA SER A 82 8.56 -1.80 6.87
C SER A 82 9.37 -2.80 7.71
N LYS A 83 8.75 -3.39 8.73
CA LYS A 83 9.39 -4.39 9.59
C LYS A 83 9.76 -5.68 8.84
N PHE A 84 8.89 -6.11 7.91
CA PHE A 84 9.15 -7.30 7.10
C PHE A 84 10.35 -7.06 6.18
N VAL A 85 10.41 -5.89 5.55
CA VAL A 85 11.54 -5.48 4.71
C VAL A 85 12.83 -5.35 5.50
N GLU A 86 12.77 -4.80 6.72
CA GLU A 86 13.93 -4.71 7.61
C GLU A 86 14.49 -6.10 7.98
N GLN A 87 13.62 -7.07 8.25
CA GLN A 87 14.04 -8.46 8.50
C GLN A 87 14.73 -9.08 7.30
N GLN A 88 14.19 -8.91 6.09
CA GLN A 88 14.84 -9.43 4.87
C GLN A 88 16.24 -8.80 4.68
N LYS A 89 16.36 -7.49 4.90
CA LYS A 89 17.65 -6.79 4.81
C LYS A 89 18.68 -7.29 5.84
N GLN A 90 18.26 -7.54 7.08
CA GLN A 90 19.13 -8.07 8.12
C GLN A 90 19.66 -9.47 7.81
N GLN A 91 18.92 -10.23 6.98
CA GLN A 91 19.29 -11.57 6.54
C GLN A 91 20.00 -11.58 5.17
N GLU A 92 20.40 -10.41 4.68
CA GLU A 92 21.04 -10.23 3.37
C GLU A 92 20.22 -10.81 2.19
N GLN A 93 18.89 -10.79 2.33
CA GLN A 93 17.96 -11.28 1.32
C GLN A 93 17.51 -10.18 0.36
N LEU A 94 17.13 -10.58 -0.86
CA LEU A 94 16.53 -9.68 -1.82
C LEU A 94 15.08 -9.39 -1.45
N TYR A 95 14.66 -8.13 -1.61
CA TYR A 95 13.27 -7.71 -1.48
C TYR A 95 12.98 -6.63 -2.52
N PHE A 96 12.04 -6.92 -3.41
CA PHE A 96 11.54 -6.00 -4.43
C PHE A 96 10.03 -5.93 -4.35
N ARG A 97 9.48 -4.72 -4.45
CA ARG A 97 8.04 -4.51 -4.58
C ARG A 97 7.76 -3.66 -5.81
N PHE A 98 6.80 -4.10 -6.61
CA PHE A 98 6.23 -3.33 -7.70
C PHE A 98 4.71 -3.21 -7.49
N ARG A 99 4.28 -2.04 -7.02
CA ARG A 99 2.88 -1.77 -6.62
C ARG A 99 2.40 -2.80 -5.60
N ASP A 100 1.57 -3.75 -6.03
CA ASP A 100 0.92 -4.77 -5.21
C ASP A 100 1.67 -6.12 -5.26
N ASP A 101 2.65 -6.28 -6.15
CA ASP A 101 3.45 -7.51 -6.28
C ASP A 101 4.76 -7.41 -5.52
N VAL A 102 5.11 -8.47 -4.79
CA VAL A 102 6.34 -8.57 -4.00
C VAL A 102 7.13 -9.80 -4.45
N PHE A 103 8.42 -9.60 -4.68
CA PHE A 103 9.40 -10.66 -4.90
C PHE A 103 10.46 -10.58 -3.81
N PHE A 104 10.76 -11.70 -3.14
CA PHE A 104 11.83 -11.75 -2.16
C PHE A 104 12.50 -13.12 -2.12
N THR A 105 13.74 -13.17 -1.68
CA THR A 105 14.44 -14.43 -1.38
C THR A 105 14.42 -14.67 0.12
N THR A 106 14.53 -15.92 0.55
CA THR A 106 14.69 -16.22 1.97
C THR A 106 15.37 -17.56 2.19
N THR A 107 16.17 -17.64 3.25
CA THR A 107 16.75 -18.89 3.76
C THR A 107 15.92 -19.49 4.90
N LEU A 108 14.85 -18.79 5.31
CA LEU A 108 13.98 -19.26 6.38
C LEU A 108 13.13 -20.46 5.92
N PRO A 109 12.83 -21.40 6.84
CA PRO A 109 11.86 -22.46 6.56
C PRO A 109 10.49 -21.88 6.18
N PRO A 110 9.73 -22.51 5.27
CA PRO A 110 8.40 -22.05 4.86
C PRO A 110 7.44 -21.73 6.02
N GLN A 111 7.48 -22.52 7.09
CA GLN A 111 6.63 -22.32 8.27
C GLN A 111 6.92 -20.99 8.99
N GLN A 112 8.19 -20.57 9.01
CA GLN A 112 8.58 -19.29 9.60
C GLN A 112 8.15 -18.13 8.71
N ILE A 113 8.18 -18.29 7.38
CA ILE A 113 7.66 -17.30 6.44
C ILE A 113 6.15 -17.14 6.58
N GLU A 114 5.42 -18.24 6.63
CA GLU A 114 3.97 -18.23 6.87
C GLU A 114 3.60 -17.50 8.16
N ARG A 115 4.36 -17.73 9.24
CA ARG A 115 4.19 -17.01 10.49
C ARG A 115 4.44 -15.51 10.31
N ASN A 116 5.58 -15.12 9.71
CA ASN A 116 5.93 -13.72 9.51
C ASN A 116 4.88 -12.98 8.65
N LEU A 117 4.36 -13.64 7.61
CA LEU A 117 3.31 -13.09 6.75
C LEU A 117 1.95 -13.02 7.44
N THR A 118 1.65 -13.98 8.33
CA THR A 118 0.45 -13.93 9.19
C THR A 118 0.52 -12.73 10.13
N GLU A 119 1.64 -12.54 10.84
CA GLU A 119 1.86 -11.37 11.71
C GLU A 119 1.79 -10.05 10.92
N LEU A 120 2.24 -10.03 9.66
CA LEU A 120 2.12 -8.86 8.78
C LEU A 120 0.66 -8.57 8.41
N ASN A 121 -0.11 -9.61 8.05
CA ASN A 121 -1.53 -9.52 7.69
C ASN A 121 -2.41 -9.10 8.88
N GLU A 122 -2.02 -9.43 10.11
CA GLU A 122 -2.75 -9.02 11.32
C GLU A 122 -2.69 -7.51 11.59
N LYS A 123 -1.71 -6.79 11.01
CA LYS A 123 -1.56 -5.34 11.23
C LYS A 123 -2.69 -4.50 10.66
N ASP A 124 -3.35 -4.98 9.61
CA ASP A 124 -4.45 -4.26 8.96
C ASP A 124 -5.36 -5.21 8.17
N HIS A 125 -6.62 -5.31 8.58
CA HIS A 125 -7.61 -6.17 7.92
C HIS A 125 -7.96 -5.73 6.48
N ASN A 126 -7.57 -4.53 6.05
CA ASN A 126 -7.84 -4.03 4.71
C ASN A 126 -6.79 -4.44 3.66
N ILE A 127 -5.61 -4.92 4.09
CA ILE A 127 -4.51 -5.35 3.23
C ILE A 127 -4.08 -6.75 3.62
N LYS A 128 -3.91 -7.62 2.63
CA LYS A 128 -3.46 -8.99 2.83
C LYS A 128 -2.43 -9.34 1.77
N ILE A 129 -1.31 -9.92 2.20
CA ILE A 129 -0.35 -10.59 1.33
C ILE A 129 -0.63 -12.10 1.32
N THR A 130 -0.61 -12.65 0.12
CA THR A 130 -0.56 -14.09 -0.16
C THR A 130 0.77 -14.39 -0.81
N TRP A 131 1.25 -15.61 -0.69
CA TRP A 131 2.56 -15.99 -1.21
C TRP A 131 2.53 -17.37 -1.83
N GLU A 132 3.45 -17.56 -2.78
CA GLU A 132 3.77 -18.82 -3.43
C GLU A 132 5.30 -18.93 -3.42
N SER A 133 5.84 -20.15 -3.43
CA SER A 133 7.29 -20.35 -3.48
C SER A 133 7.70 -21.42 -4.46
N GLU A 134 8.85 -21.19 -5.08
CA GLU A 134 9.58 -22.16 -5.86
C GLU A 134 10.85 -22.52 -5.10
N ARG A 135 11.12 -23.82 -4.93
CA ARG A 135 12.40 -24.28 -4.38
C ARG A 135 13.36 -24.47 -5.54
N LEU A 136 14.49 -23.78 -5.51
CA LEU A 136 15.63 -24.16 -6.31
C LEU A 136 16.05 -25.55 -5.81
N TYR A 137 15.83 -26.58 -6.62
CA TYR A 137 16.22 -27.95 -6.31
C TYR A 137 17.70 -27.99 -5.92
N SER A 138 18.01 -28.53 -4.73
CA SER A 138 19.32 -29.15 -4.52
C SER A 138 19.20 -30.56 -5.09
N GLU A 139 19.71 -30.77 -6.30
CA GLU A 139 20.03 -32.12 -6.76
C GLU A 139 20.97 -32.75 -5.73
N ASN A 140 20.50 -33.79 -5.06
CA ASN A 140 21.29 -34.78 -4.34
C ASN A 140 20.89 -36.15 -4.86
#